data_AF-A0A9D9E1T9-F1
#
_entry.id   AF-A0A9D9E1T9-F1
#
_cell.length_a   1.000
_cell.length_b   1.000
_cell.length_c   1.000
_cell.angle_alpha   90.00
_cell.angle_beta   90.00
_cell.angle_gamma   90.00
#
_symmetry.space_group_name_H-M   'P 1'
#
loop_
_entity.id
_entity.type
_entity.pdbx_description
1 polymer ?
#
loop_
_entity_poly.entity_id
_entity_poly.type
_entity_poly.pdbx_seq_one_letter_code
_entity_poly.pdbx_strand_id
1 'polypeptide(L)'
;MFMVLGCKSTMDVFSPDELRVIHSDNSSGLMRLCTVNILNDSLLLRSKSAEVSKGMFGSPDFAVLTERMLATVMNPDNEGVGIAAPQVGVLRRVIAVQRFDKVGEPFEIYIN
;
A
#
# COMPACT_ATOMS: atom_id res chain seq x y z
N MET A 1 5.12 15.80 40.92
CA MET A 1 5.89 15.73 39.67
C MET A 1 5.07 14.94 38.67
N PHE A 2 4.32 15.63 37.80
CA PHE A 2 3.53 14.98 36.75
C PHE A 2 4.49 14.54 35.64
N MET A 3 4.66 13.23 35.49
CA MET A 3 5.40 12.68 34.37
C MET A 3 4.45 12.70 33.16
N VAL A 4 4.64 13.67 32.27
CA VAL A 4 4.00 13.66 30.95
C VAL A 4 4.59 12.45 30.22
N LEU A 5 3.83 11.37 30.09
CA LEU A 5 4.13 10.34 29.09
C LEU A 5 3.90 10.98 27.72
N GLY A 6 4.97 11.53 27.15
CA GLY A 6 5.00 11.88 25.74
C GLY A 6 4.70 10.63 24.91
N CYS A 7 3.75 10.73 23.99
CA CYS A 7 3.48 9.68 23.02
C CYS A 7 4.77 9.40 22.24
N LYS A 8 5.36 8.22 22.47
CA LYS A 8 6.51 7.74 21.72
C LYS A 8 6.11 7.55 20.25
N SER A 9 6.82 8.27 19.39
CA SER A 9 7.20 7.94 18.02
C SER A 9 6.07 7.60 17.05
N THR A 10 5.82 8.50 16.09
CA THR A 10 5.33 8.10 14.77
C THR A 10 6.15 6.89 14.32
N MET A 11 5.52 5.70 14.19
CA MET A 11 6.24 4.51 13.75
C MET A 11 6.75 4.79 12.33
N ASP A 12 8.06 4.98 12.20
CA ASP A 12 8.73 5.26 10.94
C ASP A 12 8.88 4.04 10.02
N VAL A 13 8.14 2.98 10.32
CA VAL A 13 8.22 1.67 9.69
C VAL A 13 6.83 1.06 9.57
N PHE A 14 6.67 0.18 8.59
CA PHE A 14 5.48 -0.63 8.39
C PHE A 14 5.22 -1.54 9.59
N SER A 15 3.95 -1.84 9.85
CA SER A 15 3.58 -2.81 10.88
C SER A 15 4.02 -4.22 10.49
N PRO A 16 4.18 -5.15 11.45
CA PRO A 16 4.50 -6.54 11.13
C PRO A 16 3.48 -7.19 10.17
N ASP A 17 2.20 -6.82 10.29
CA ASP A 17 1.14 -7.33 9.41
C ASP A 17 1.28 -6.77 7.98
N GLU A 18 1.59 -5.48 7.85
CA GLU A 18 1.88 -4.84 6.56
C GLU A 18 3.11 -5.48 5.90
N LEU A 19 4.18 -5.73 6.67
CA LEU A 19 5.40 -6.37 6.17
C LEU A 19 5.15 -7.80 5.66
N ARG A 20 4.29 -8.59 6.34
CA ARG A 20 3.90 -9.92 5.85
C ARG A 20 3.19 -9.85 4.51
N VAL A 21 2.37 -8.82 4.29
CA VAL A 21 1.71 -8.60 3.00
C VAL A 21 2.73 -8.17 1.95
N ILE A 22 3.57 -7.17 2.27
CA ILE A 22 4.62 -6.59 1.39
C ILE A 22 5.65 -7.63 0.96
N HIS A 23 5.98 -8.59 1.81
CA HIS A 23 6.99 -9.64 1.55
C HIS A 23 6.39 -11.04 1.46
N SER A 24 5.10 -11.15 1.17
CA SER A 24 4.49 -12.46 0.90
C SER A 24 5.18 -13.13 -0.29
N ASP A 25 5.78 -14.31 -0.07
CA ASP A 25 6.48 -15.09 -1.09
C ASP A 25 5.54 -15.49 -2.22
N ASN A 26 5.66 -14.77 -3.34
CA ASN A 26 5.03 -15.15 -4.60
C ASN A 26 6.06 -15.09 -5.73
N SER A 27 6.07 -16.11 -6.58
CA SER A 27 6.94 -16.13 -7.76
C SER A 27 6.52 -15.10 -8.81
N SER A 28 5.28 -14.60 -8.75
CA SER A 28 4.71 -13.67 -9.74
C SER A 28 4.85 -12.19 -9.38
N GLY A 29 5.24 -11.84 -8.15
CA GLY A 29 5.20 -10.45 -7.67
C GLY A 29 3.79 -9.91 -7.35
N LEU A 30 2.72 -10.55 -7.81
CA LEU A 30 1.33 -10.06 -7.73
C LEU A 30 0.69 -10.10 -6.33
N MET A 31 0.14 -8.99 -5.88
CA MET A 31 -0.53 -8.91 -4.59
C MET A 31 -1.97 -9.44 -4.65
N ARG A 32 -2.42 -10.10 -3.59
CA ARG A 32 -3.80 -10.55 -3.44
C ARG A 32 -4.72 -9.35 -3.24
N LEU A 33 -5.76 -9.23 -4.06
CA LEU A 33 -6.78 -8.18 -3.91
C LEU A 33 -7.82 -8.53 -2.85
N CYS A 34 -8.08 -7.58 -1.95
CA CYS A 34 -9.19 -7.62 -1.01
C CYS A 34 -10.53 -7.41 -1.73
N THR A 35 -11.57 -8.13 -1.29
CA THR A 35 -12.91 -8.04 -1.89
C THR A 35 -13.98 -7.72 -0.85
N VAL A 36 -15.08 -7.08 -1.26
CA VAL A 36 -16.18 -6.76 -0.33
C VAL A 36 -17.02 -7.98 0.09
N ASN A 37 -16.87 -9.11 -0.62
CA ASN A 37 -17.59 -10.36 -0.35
C ASN A 37 -16.97 -11.17 0.80
N ILE A 38 -15.74 -10.84 1.20
CA ILE A 38 -15.06 -11.47 2.33
C ILE A 38 -15.14 -10.52 3.52
N LEU A 39 -15.68 -10.99 4.65
CA LEU A 39 -15.94 -10.14 5.82
C LEU A 39 -14.70 -9.36 6.28
N ASN A 40 -13.57 -10.04 6.46
CA ASN A 40 -12.32 -9.42 6.94
C ASN A 40 -11.78 -8.39 5.96
N ASP A 41 -11.82 -8.68 4.66
CA ASP A 41 -11.43 -7.72 3.62
C ASP A 41 -12.34 -6.50 3.61
N SER A 42 -13.65 -6.71 3.72
CA SER A 42 -14.64 -5.64 3.72
C SER A 42 -14.43 -4.68 4.89
N LEU A 43 -14.09 -5.21 6.08
CA LEU A 43 -13.71 -4.44 7.26
C LEU A 43 -12.40 -3.68 7.03
N LEU A 44 -11.38 -4.31 6.44
CA LEU A 44 -10.11 -3.67 6.10
C LEU A 44 -10.31 -2.53 5.10
N LEU A 45 -11.05 -2.77 4.02
CA LEU A 45 -11.34 -1.77 2.97
C LEU A 45 -12.11 -0.56 3.49
N ARG A 46 -12.78 -0.67 4.64
CA ARG A 46 -13.49 0.44 5.32
C ARG A 46 -12.65 1.11 6.42
N SER A 47 -11.49 0.55 6.74
CA SER A 47 -10.61 1.10 7.76
C SER A 47 -9.85 2.32 7.24
N LYS A 48 -9.61 3.28 8.13
CA LYS A 48 -8.85 4.49 7.79
C LYS A 48 -7.39 4.16 7.56
N SER A 49 -6.85 4.58 6.41
CA SER A 49 -5.43 4.45 6.11
C SER A 49 -4.58 5.52 6.80
N ALA A 50 -3.46 5.09 7.37
CA ALA A 50 -2.47 5.96 7.99
C ALA A 50 -1.57 6.62 6.94
N GLU A 51 -0.93 7.72 7.32
CA GLU A 51 0.05 8.39 6.47
C GLU A 51 1.32 7.55 6.31
N VAL A 52 2.02 7.79 5.21
CA VAL A 52 3.38 7.30 4.98
C VAL A 52 4.34 8.31 5.60
N SER A 53 5.14 7.85 6.57
CA SER A 53 6.19 8.71 7.16
C SER A 53 7.39 8.84 6.24
N LYS A 54 8.29 9.78 6.55
CA LYS A 54 9.55 9.94 5.79
C LYS A 54 10.43 8.70 5.86
N GLY A 55 10.49 8.04 7.01
CA GLY A 55 11.26 6.80 7.17
C GLY A 55 10.74 5.67 6.30
N MET A 56 9.41 5.53 6.20
CA MET A 56 8.78 4.54 5.34
C MET A 56 9.02 4.85 3.87
N PHE A 57 8.83 6.11 3.44
CA PHE A 57 9.00 6.49 2.03
C PHE A 57 10.40 6.19 1.49
N GLY A 58 11.43 6.33 2.33
CA GLY A 58 12.81 6.01 1.97
C GLY A 58 13.20 4.54 2.20
N SER A 59 12.28 3.67 2.62
CA SER A 59 12.62 2.29 2.98
C SER A 59 12.57 1.33 1.77
N PRO A 60 13.35 0.24 1.81
CA PRO A 60 13.23 -0.83 0.82
C PRO A 60 11.82 -1.44 0.76
N ASP A 61 11.11 -1.51 1.90
CA ASP A 61 9.75 -2.06 1.96
C ASP A 61 8.75 -1.23 1.14
N PHE A 62 8.93 0.09 1.10
CA PHE A 62 8.08 0.96 0.28
C PHE A 62 8.35 0.76 -1.22
N ALA A 63 9.61 0.52 -1.60
CA ALA A 63 9.95 0.14 -2.97
C ALA A 63 9.28 -1.18 -3.36
N VAL A 64 9.38 -2.21 -2.51
CA VAL A 64 8.72 -3.52 -2.75
C VAL A 64 7.20 -3.36 -2.84
N LEU A 65 6.59 -2.58 -1.93
CA LEU A 65 5.15 -2.32 -1.97
C LEU A 65 4.72 -1.70 -3.31
N THR A 66 5.41 -0.64 -3.73
CA THR A 66 5.04 0.09 -4.96
C THR A 66 5.29 -0.73 -6.22
N GLU A 67 6.41 -1.47 -6.30
CA GLU A 67 6.71 -2.39 -7.40
C GLU A 67 5.62 -3.47 -7.53
N ARG A 68 5.25 -4.11 -6.42
CA ARG A 68 4.23 -5.16 -6.43
C ARG A 68 2.83 -4.61 -6.69
N MET A 69 2.50 -3.41 -6.20
CA MET A 69 1.25 -2.73 -6.57
C MET A 69 1.19 -2.47 -8.08
N LEU A 70 2.28 -1.99 -8.68
CA LEU A 70 2.37 -1.76 -10.13
C LEU A 70 2.23 -3.07 -10.93
N ALA A 71 2.94 -4.13 -10.53
CA ALA A 71 2.81 -5.44 -11.15
C ALA A 71 1.36 -5.97 -11.06
N THR A 72 0.67 -5.70 -9.94
CA THR A 72 -0.71 -6.14 -9.72
C THR A 72 -1.70 -5.40 -10.62
N VAL A 73 -1.58 -4.08 -10.74
CA VAL A 73 -2.51 -3.27 -11.55
C VAL A 73 -2.27 -3.43 -13.05
N MET A 74 -1.04 -3.75 -13.45
CA MET A 74 -0.66 -4.04 -14.84
C MET A 74 -0.82 -5.52 -15.22
N ASN A 75 -1.36 -6.36 -14.33
CA ASN A 75 -1.54 -7.77 -14.63
C ASN A 75 -2.53 -7.94 -15.82
N PRO A 76 -2.13 -8.55 -16.95
CA PRO A 76 -2.99 -8.69 -18.13
C PRO A 76 -4.30 -9.44 -17.87
N ASP A 77 -4.31 -10.36 -16.89
CA ASP A 77 -5.51 -11.12 -16.53
C ASP A 77 -6.55 -10.26 -15.77
N ASN A 78 -6.13 -9.13 -15.22
CA ASN A 78 -6.98 -8.21 -14.46
C ASN A 78 -6.40 -6.79 -14.48
N GLU A 79 -6.32 -6.21 -15.67
CA GLU A 79 -5.73 -4.89 -15.88
C GLU A 79 -6.61 -3.79 -15.24
N GLY A 80 -5.97 -2.82 -14.59
CA GLY A 80 -6.63 -1.69 -13.98
C GLY A 80 -5.96 -0.37 -14.31
N VAL A 81 -6.68 0.73 -14.11
CA VAL A 81 -6.16 2.10 -14.32
C VAL A 81 -5.60 2.73 -13.05
N GLY A 82 -5.68 2.01 -11.92
CA GLY A 82 -5.16 2.45 -10.64
C GLY A 82 -5.39 1.43 -9.53
N ILE A 83 -4.58 1.52 -8.48
CA ILE A 83 -4.63 0.64 -7.31
C ILE A 83 -4.25 1.41 -6.04
N ALA A 84 -4.94 1.15 -4.95
CA ALA A 84 -4.64 1.71 -3.64
C ALA A 84 -4.07 0.63 -2.71
N ALA A 85 -3.09 0.98 -1.87
CA ALA A 85 -2.48 0.03 -0.93
C ALA A 85 -3.50 -0.71 -0.02
N PRO A 86 -4.62 -0.10 0.42
CA PRO A 86 -5.64 -0.83 1.16
C PRO A 86 -6.30 -1.97 0.37
N GLN A 87 -6.38 -1.88 -0.97
CA GLN A 87 -6.92 -2.95 -1.81
C GLN A 87 -6.05 -4.20 -1.80
N VAL A 88 -4.78 -4.08 -1.40
CA VAL A 88 -3.85 -5.21 -1.25
C VAL A 88 -3.57 -5.56 0.21
N GLY A 89 -4.29 -4.95 1.16
CA GLY A 89 -4.17 -5.25 2.59
C GLY A 89 -3.19 -4.37 3.37
N VAL A 90 -2.67 -3.30 2.78
CA VAL A 90 -1.74 -2.36 3.44
C VAL A 90 -2.46 -1.04 3.72
N LEU A 91 -2.72 -0.71 4.99
CA LEU A 91 -3.49 0.47 5.41
C LEU A 91 -2.67 1.77 5.42
N ARG A 92 -2.03 2.08 4.28
CA ARG A 92 -1.30 3.33 4.05
C ARG A 92 -1.91 4.14 2.91
N ARG A 93 -1.84 5.47 3.02
CA ARG A 93 -2.27 6.40 1.97
C ARG A 93 -1.27 6.39 0.81
N VAL A 94 -1.32 5.33 0.02
CA VAL A 94 -0.52 5.14 -1.19
C VAL A 94 -1.46 4.69 -2.30
N ILE A 95 -1.39 5.37 -3.44
CA ILE A 95 -2.10 4.97 -4.65
C ILE A 95 -1.14 5.01 -5.84
N ALA A 96 -1.35 4.11 -6.79
CA ALA A 96 -0.78 4.19 -8.14
C ALA A 96 -1.91 4.50 -9.12
N VAL A 97 -1.71 5.46 -10.01
CA VAL A 97 -2.73 5.88 -10.99
C VAL A 97 -2.10 6.04 -12.37
N GLN A 98 -2.76 5.51 -13.39
CA GLN A 98 -2.38 5.69 -14.78
C GLN A 98 -2.74 7.10 -15.26
N ARG A 99 -1.76 7.82 -15.79
CA ARG A 99 -1.91 9.21 -16.25
C ARG A 99 -2.15 9.26 -17.75
N PHE A 100 -3.40 9.03 -18.17
CA PHE A 100 -3.82 9.13 -19.58
C PHE A 100 -3.61 10.51 -20.20
N ASP A 101 -3.44 11.55 -19.39
CA ASP A 101 -3.15 12.91 -19.84
C ASP A 101 -1.67 13.12 -20.24
N LYS A 102 -0.78 12.16 -19.98
CA LYS A 102 0.67 12.25 -20.22
C LYS A 102 1.09 11.30 -21.33
N VAL A 103 2.13 11.69 -22.08
CA VAL A 103 2.71 10.85 -23.15
C VAL A 103 3.19 9.52 -22.56
N GLY A 104 2.79 8.41 -23.20
CA GLY A 104 3.11 7.06 -22.73
C GLY A 104 2.24 6.58 -21.57
N GLU A 105 1.24 7.36 -21.15
CA GLU A 105 0.24 7.00 -20.15
C GLU A 105 0.84 6.36 -18.88
N PRO A 106 1.86 6.98 -18.26
CA PRO A 106 2.63 6.35 -17.20
C PRO A 106 1.80 6.17 -15.93
N PHE A 107 2.17 5.18 -15.12
CA PHE A 107 1.69 5.12 -13.74
C PHE A 107 2.50 6.05 -12.84
N GLU A 108 1.81 6.76 -11.95
CA GLU A 108 2.43 7.60 -10.94
C GLU A 108 1.97 7.20 -9.54
N ILE A 109 2.92 7.19 -8.60
CA ILE A 109 2.66 6.92 -7.19
C ILE A 109 2.36 8.24 -6.48
N TYR A 110 1.24 8.28 -5.76
CA TYR A 110 0.87 9.37 -4.87
C TYR A 110 0.81 8.87 -3.43
N ILE A 111 1.29 9.70 -2.52
CA ILE A 111 1.27 9.45 -1.08
C ILE A 111 0.58 10.58 -0.34
N ASN A 112 -0.06 10.24 0.78
CA ASN A 112 -0.72 11.14 1.74
C ASN A 112 -1.87 11.97 1.18
#